data_AF-A0A3D3A428-F1
#
_entry.id   AF-A0A3D3A428-F1
#
_cell.length_a   1.000
_cell.length_b   1.000
_cell.length_c   1.000
_cell.angle_alpha   90.00
_cell.angle_beta   90.00
_cell.angle_gamma   90.00
#
_symmetry.space_group_name_H-M   'P 1'
#
loop_
_entity.id
_entity.type
_entity.pdbx_description
1 polymer ?
#
loop_
_entity_poly.entity_id
_entity_poly.type
_entity_poly.pdbx_seq_one_letter_code
_entity_poly.pdbx_strand_id
1 'polypeptide(L)'
;MDNHTEPTPENLIEQTQTSIEEVLPENTAVTEPILEDNPNRFVLFPIEHNDIWNYYKKSEASFWTAEEIDLAADIVDWNDKLNDDERYFVKHILAFFAASDGIVNENLA
;
A
#
# COMPACT_ATOMS: atom_id res chain seq x y z
N MET A 1 9.99 48.04 17.80
CA MET A 1 8.82 47.15 17.95
C MET A 1 9.19 45.95 17.12
N ASP A 2 9.96 45.09 17.76
CA ASP A 2 10.74 44.08 17.08
C ASP A 2 9.89 42.82 17.10
N ASN A 3 9.20 42.55 15.98
CA ASN A 3 8.46 41.31 15.80
C ASN A 3 9.47 40.18 15.60
N HIS A 4 9.96 39.64 16.72
CA HIS A 4 10.47 38.29 16.76
C HIS A 4 9.27 37.35 16.66
N THR A 5 8.94 36.92 15.44
CA THR A 5 8.08 35.75 15.26
C THR A 5 8.94 34.52 15.51
N GLU A 6 8.73 33.86 16.64
CA GLU A 6 9.28 32.52 16.88
C GLU A 6 8.73 31.55 15.83
N PRO A 7 9.55 30.65 15.26
CA PRO A 7 9.04 29.63 14.35
C PRO A 7 8.20 28.62 15.16
N THR A 8 6.91 28.51 14.82
CA THR A 8 6.00 27.51 15.39
C THR A 8 6.36 26.09 14.92
N PRO A 9 6.04 25.04 15.72
CA PRO A 9 6.50 23.67 15.47
C PRO A 9 5.95 23.02 14.19
N GLU A 10 4.97 23.64 13.55
CA GLU A 10 4.27 23.11 12.37
C GLU A 10 5.10 23.20 11.08
N ASN A 11 6.15 24.02 11.03
CA ASN A 11 7.05 24.13 9.87
C ASN A 11 8.22 23.12 9.87
N LEU A 12 8.26 22.16 10.79
CA LEU A 12 9.38 21.21 10.93
C LEU A 12 9.17 19.87 10.20
N ILE A 13 8.04 19.66 9.52
CA ILE A 13 7.70 18.38 8.87
C ILE A 13 7.40 18.56 7.37
N GLU A 14 7.89 19.64 6.76
CA GLU A 14 7.84 19.80 5.31
C GLU A 14 9.12 19.22 4.68
N GLN A 15 8.99 18.00 4.18
CA GLN A 15 9.68 17.46 3.01
C GLN A 15 11.21 17.67 2.94
N THR A 16 11.96 16.74 3.52
CA THR A 16 13.33 16.46 3.06
C THR A 16 13.45 14.97 2.73
N GLN A 17 12.84 14.56 1.62
CA GLN A 17 13.46 13.48 0.84
C GLN A 17 14.72 14.08 0.23
N THR A 18 15.86 13.88 0.89
CA THR A 18 17.16 14.22 0.31
C THR A 18 17.28 13.48 -1.02
N SER A 19 17.56 14.19 -2.12
CA SER A 19 17.71 13.55 -3.41
C SER A 19 19.00 12.70 -3.39
N ILE A 20 18.99 11.56 -4.08
CA ILE A 20 20.13 10.62 -4.10
C ILE A 20 21.40 11.33 -4.61
N GLU A 21 21.22 12.30 -5.50
CA GLU A 21 22.26 13.15 -6.08
C GLU A 21 22.91 14.12 -5.08
N GLU A 22 22.24 14.45 -3.98
CA GLU A 22 22.76 15.38 -2.96
C GLU A 22 23.72 14.68 -1.97
N VAL A 23 23.64 13.35 -1.87
CA VAL A 23 24.41 12.54 -0.91
C VAL A 23 25.57 11.78 -1.57
N LEU A 24 25.49 11.52 -2.87
CA LEU A 24 26.50 10.75 -3.59
C LEU A 24 27.47 11.64 -4.37
N PRO A 25 28.79 11.36 -4.35
CA PRO A 25 29.71 12.08 -5.20
C PRO A 25 29.34 11.89 -6.68
N GLU A 26 29.51 12.93 -7.50
CA GLU A 26 29.08 13.05 -8.92
C GLU A 26 29.44 11.85 -9.83
N ASN A 27 30.34 10.96 -9.39
CA ASN A 27 30.81 9.79 -10.13
C ASN A 27 30.34 8.44 -9.55
N THR A 28 29.32 8.42 -8.69
CA THR A 28 28.74 7.17 -8.17
C THR A 28 27.63 6.71 -9.09
N ALA A 29 27.86 5.63 -9.82
CA ALA A 29 26.78 4.95 -10.53
C ALA A 29 25.92 4.21 -9.50
N VAL A 30 24.70 4.69 -9.29
CA VAL A 30 23.68 3.96 -8.53
C VAL A 30 23.10 2.91 -9.47
N THR A 31 23.45 1.65 -9.22
CA THR A 31 22.83 0.51 -9.89
C THR A 31 21.65 0.07 -9.04
N GLU A 32 20.49 -0.07 -9.67
CA GLU A 32 19.26 -0.55 -9.04
C GLU A 32 18.97 -1.96 -9.54
N PRO A 33 19.41 -3.03 -8.83
CA PRO A 33 19.43 -4.38 -9.38
C PRO A 33 18.05 -4.92 -9.79
N ILE A 34 16.98 -4.43 -9.16
CA ILE A 34 15.60 -4.84 -9.46
C ILE A 34 15.12 -4.26 -10.81
N LEU A 35 15.67 -3.13 -11.24
CA LEU A 35 15.28 -2.43 -12.46
C LEU A 35 16.19 -2.75 -13.65
N GLU A 36 17.26 -3.54 -13.44
CA GLU A 36 18.14 -3.99 -14.52
C GLU A 36 17.44 -5.05 -15.41
N ASP A 37 17.70 -4.98 -16.71
CA ASP A 37 17.17 -5.96 -17.66
C ASP A 37 17.74 -7.36 -17.38
N ASN A 38 16.86 -8.32 -17.11
CA ASN A 38 17.23 -9.72 -16.87
C ASN A 38 16.62 -10.65 -17.94
N PRO A 39 17.44 -11.27 -18.83
CA PRO A 39 16.93 -12.20 -19.84
C PRO A 39 16.32 -13.47 -19.25
N ASN A 40 16.62 -13.79 -17.98
CA ASN A 40 16.10 -14.94 -17.25
C ASN A 40 14.91 -14.59 -16.34
N ARG A 41 14.33 -13.38 -16.42
CA ARG A 41 13.22 -12.92 -15.54
C ARG A 41 12.03 -13.88 -15.45
N PHE A 42 11.80 -14.69 -16.49
CA PHE A 42 10.70 -15.66 -16.55
C PHE A 42 11.07 -17.07 -16.08
N VAL A 43 12.32 -17.30 -15.68
CA VAL A 43 12.80 -18.57 -15.12
C VAL A 43 12.88 -18.44 -13.61
N LEU A 44 12.14 -19.28 -12.90
CA LEU A 44 12.02 -19.17 -11.44
C LEU A 44 13.26 -19.64 -10.68
N PHE A 45 14.01 -20.60 -11.22
CA PHE A 45 15.17 -21.19 -10.54
C PHE A 45 16.50 -20.86 -11.24
N PRO A 46 17.57 -20.62 -10.47
CA PRO A 46 17.64 -20.60 -9.00
C PRO A 46 17.01 -19.34 -8.38
N ILE A 47 16.49 -19.44 -7.15
CA ILE A 47 15.91 -18.30 -6.43
C ILE A 47 17.04 -17.36 -5.97
N GLU A 48 17.00 -16.10 -6.42
CA GLU A 48 18.00 -15.07 -6.07
C GLU A 48 17.65 -14.33 -4.77
N HIS A 49 16.39 -13.92 -4.62
CA HIS A 49 15.89 -13.15 -3.48
C HIS A 49 15.02 -14.01 -2.55
N ASN A 50 15.67 -14.69 -1.59
CA ASN A 50 14.98 -15.59 -0.65
C ASN A 50 13.99 -14.85 0.28
N ASP A 51 14.29 -13.61 0.63
CA ASP A 51 13.43 -12.73 1.40
C ASP A 51 12.12 -12.41 0.66
N ILE A 52 12.20 -11.98 -0.60
CA ILE A 52 11.03 -11.72 -1.46
C ILE A 52 10.24 -13.02 -1.69
N TRP A 53 10.94 -14.13 -1.95
CA TRP A 53 10.31 -15.44 -2.11
C TRP A 53 9.52 -15.88 -0.88
N ASN A 54 10.05 -15.63 0.33
CA ASN A 54 9.34 -15.92 1.56
C ASN A 54 8.05 -15.08 1.71
N TYR A 55 8.07 -13.80 1.31
CA TYR A 55 6.86 -12.96 1.28
C TYR A 55 5.84 -13.47 0.26
N TYR A 56 6.28 -13.88 -0.93
CA TYR A 56 5.39 -14.52 -1.91
C TYR A 56 4.75 -15.78 -1.34
N LYS A 57 5.53 -16.68 -0.73
CA LYS A 57 5.00 -17.91 -0.12
C LYS A 57 4.06 -17.66 1.06
N LYS A 58 4.32 -16.61 1.84
CA LYS A 58 3.40 -16.17 2.89
C LYS A 58 2.07 -15.67 2.31
N SER A 59 2.11 -14.92 1.21
CA SER A 59 0.91 -14.47 0.49
C SER A 59 0.14 -15.65 -0.12
N GLU A 60 0.82 -16.58 -0.79
CA GLU A 60 0.24 -17.80 -1.37
C GLU A 60 -0.46 -18.65 -0.30
N ALA A 61 0.15 -18.79 0.89
CA ALA A 61 -0.45 -19.50 2.02
C ALA A 61 -1.66 -18.78 2.65
N SER A 62 -1.91 -17.52 2.26
CA SER A 62 -3.03 -16.69 2.75
C SER A 62 -4.14 -16.54 1.70
N PHE A 63 -4.16 -17.38 0.67
CA PHE A 63 -5.18 -17.36 -0.37
C PHE A 63 -6.55 -17.79 0.19
N TRP A 64 -7.60 -17.07 -0.20
CA TRP A 64 -9.00 -17.36 0.13
C TRP A 64 -9.91 -16.90 -1.03
N THR A 65 -11.10 -17.47 -1.14
CA THR A 65 -12.12 -17.04 -2.11
C THR A 65 -13.32 -16.38 -1.44
N ALA A 66 -14.04 -15.52 -2.17
CA ALA A 66 -15.19 -14.80 -1.63
C ALA A 66 -16.31 -15.75 -1.12
N GLU A 67 -16.43 -16.92 -1.73
CA GLU A 67 -17.39 -17.96 -1.33
C GLU A 67 -17.10 -18.59 0.04
N GLU A 68 -15.89 -18.41 0.58
CA GLU A 68 -15.53 -18.88 1.93
C GLU A 68 -16.20 -18.04 3.04
N ILE A 69 -16.76 -16.87 2.71
CA ILE A 69 -17.46 -16.01 3.66
C ILE A 69 -18.97 -16.23 3.57
N ASP A 70 -19.58 -16.73 4.66
CA ASP A 70 -21.03 -16.83 4.79
C ASP A 70 -21.63 -15.49 5.21
N LEU A 71 -22.48 -14.92 4.35
CA LEU A 71 -23.14 -13.62 4.55
C LEU A 71 -24.64 -13.75 4.86
N ALA A 72 -25.15 -14.97 5.09
CA ALA A 72 -26.59 -15.19 5.28
C ALA A 72 -27.15 -14.46 6.51
N ALA A 73 -26.40 -14.44 7.61
CA ALA A 73 -26.79 -13.77 8.85
C ALA A 73 -26.72 -12.23 8.74
N ASP A 74 -25.78 -11.72 7.95
CA ASP A 74 -25.51 -10.29 7.79
C ASP A 74 -26.73 -9.51 7.28
N ILE A 75 -27.59 -10.13 6.47
CA ILE A 75 -28.83 -9.50 5.98
C ILE A 75 -29.78 -9.17 7.13
N VAL A 76 -29.90 -10.05 8.12
CA VAL A 76 -30.76 -9.82 9.30
C VAL A 76 -30.17 -8.70 10.15
N ASP A 77 -28.86 -8.73 10.39
CA ASP A 77 -28.17 -7.72 11.19
C ASP A 77 -28.25 -6.33 10.53
N TRP A 78 -28.11 -6.29 9.20
CA TRP A 78 -28.25 -5.07 8.42
C TRP A 78 -29.62 -4.40 8.55
N ASN A 79 -30.70 -5.20 8.51
CA ASN A 79 -32.06 -4.69 8.51
C ASN A 79 -32.59 -4.40 9.92
N ASP A 80 -32.35 -5.32 10.86
CA ASP A 80 -33.07 -5.35 12.14
C ASP A 80 -32.23 -4.84 13.31
N LYS A 81 -30.90 -4.89 13.22
CA LYS A 81 -30.00 -4.49 14.33
C LYS A 81 -29.35 -3.13 14.13
N LEU A 82 -29.01 -2.77 12.89
CA LEU A 82 -28.40 -1.47 12.61
C LEU A 82 -29.45 -0.37 12.48
N ASN A 83 -29.08 0.84 12.89
CA ASN A 83 -29.86 2.05 12.61
C ASN A 83 -29.44 2.69 11.26
N ASP A 84 -30.16 3.74 10.85
CA ASP A 84 -29.92 4.40 9.56
C ASP A 84 -28.53 5.05 9.46
N ASP A 85 -28.03 5.64 10.54
CA ASP A 85 -26.72 6.30 10.56
C ASP A 85 -25.58 5.28 10.48
N GLU A 86 -25.70 4.14 11.18
CA GLU A 86 -24.75 3.04 11.10
C GLU A 86 -24.70 2.42 9.70
N ARG A 87 -25.87 2.17 9.09
CA ARG A 87 -25.93 1.70 7.70
C ARG A 87 -25.34 2.70 6.75
N TYR A 88 -25.64 4.00 6.92
CA TYR A 88 -25.07 5.06 6.10
C TYR A 88 -23.54 5.05 6.18
N PHE A 89 -23.00 4.95 7.39
CA PHE A 89 -21.56 4.88 7.63
C PHE A 89 -20.92 3.66 6.95
N VAL A 90 -21.45 2.46 7.17
CA VAL A 90 -20.92 1.22 6.58
C VAL A 90 -21.00 1.25 5.05
N LYS A 91 -22.10 1.78 4.46
CA LYS A 91 -22.21 1.95 2.99
C LYS A 91 -21.06 2.79 2.42
N HIS A 92 -20.69 3.88 3.08
CA HIS A 92 -19.62 4.76 2.60
C HIS A 92 -18.25 4.09 2.70
N ILE A 93 -18.01 3.33 3.77
CA ILE A 93 -16.77 2.54 3.90
C ILE A 93 -16.67 1.49 2.79
N LEU A 94 -17.76 0.74 2.54
CA LEU A 94 -17.77 -0.26 1.47
C LEU A 94 -17.59 0.38 0.09
N ALA A 95 -18.22 1.53 -0.16
CA ALA A 95 -18.03 2.28 -1.41
C ALA A 95 -16.60 2.78 -1.60
N PHE A 96 -15.95 3.23 -0.53
CA PHE A 96 -14.53 3.62 -0.57
C PHE A 96 -13.63 2.44 -0.94
N PHE A 97 -13.80 1.27 -0.28
CA PHE A 97 -12.99 0.09 -0.57
C PHE A 97 -13.23 -0.46 -1.98
N ALA A 98 -14.49 -0.49 -2.44
CA ALA A 98 -14.83 -0.95 -3.79
C ALA A 98 -14.13 -0.12 -4.89
N ALA A 99 -13.86 1.17 -4.64
CA ALA A 99 -13.10 2.01 -5.56
C ALA A 99 -11.57 1.90 -5.36
N SER A 100 -11.10 1.84 -4.11
CA SER A 100 -9.67 1.87 -3.79
C SER A 100 -8.92 0.67 -4.34
N ASP A 101 -9.52 -0.53 -4.26
CA ASP A 101 -8.87 -1.77 -4.70
C ASP A 101 -8.55 -1.73 -6.21
N GLY A 102 -9.40 -1.08 -7.01
CA GLY A 102 -9.17 -0.85 -8.44
C GLY A 102 -7.96 0.06 -8.71
N ILE A 103 -7.83 1.14 -7.94
CA ILE A 103 -6.71 2.10 -8.07
C ILE A 103 -5.37 1.43 -7.74
N VAL A 104 -5.33 0.59 -6.70
CA VAL A 104 -4.10 -0.13 -6.34
C VAL A 104 -3.73 -1.14 -7.41
N ASN A 105 -4.71 -1.88 -7.93
CA ASN A 105 -4.46 -2.85 -9.01
C ASN A 105 -3.96 -2.18 -10.30
N GLU A 106 -4.45 -0.98 -10.63
CA GLU A 106 -3.96 -0.20 -11.78
C GLU A 106 -2.47 0.14 -11.66
N ASN A 107 -1.98 0.44 -10.45
CA ASN A 107 -0.56 0.73 -10.22
C ASN A 107 0.34 -0.51 -10.30
N LEU A 108 -0.21 -1.70 -10.10
CA LEU A 108 0.57 -2.96 -10.09
C LEU A 108 0.59 -3.66 -11.45
N ALA A 109 -0.38 -3.36 -12.34
CA ALA A 109 -0.57 -3.98 -13.65
C ALA A 109 0.43 -3.44 -14.70
#